data_AF-A0A3C0HZI6-F1
#
_entry.id   AF-A0A3C0HZI6-F1
#
_cell.length_a   1.000
_cell.length_b   1.000
_cell.length_c   1.000
_cell.angle_alpha   90.00
_cell.angle_beta   90.00
_cell.angle_gamma   90.00
#
_symmetry.space_group_name_H-M   'P 1'
#
loop_
_entity.id
_entity.type
_entity.pdbx_description
1 polymer ?
#
loop_
_entity_poly.entity_id
_entity_poly.type
_entity_poly.pdbx_seq_one_letter_code
_entity_poly.pdbx_strand_id
1 'polypeptide(L)'
;MGKVAKQERESGLKKRHRGLGEAAIAEFFAQIDDKIAQTEPILILFEDSDVRRINAFIQGNAHLLSTRGLLVGMEECHLIESAETIWQSIISAGRIPSDKIIDQPSPSGYKGSFWKPPITSKLR
;
A
#
# COMPACT_ATOMS: atom_id res chain seq x y z
N MET A 1 -2.12 -26.44 -2.15
CA MET A 1 -3.13 -25.38 -2.35
C MET A 1 -4.32 -25.76 -3.24
N GLY A 2 -4.24 -26.69 -4.22
CA GLY A 2 -5.35 -26.93 -5.17
C GLY A 2 -6.48 -27.90 -4.75
N LYS A 3 -6.28 -28.79 -3.77
CA LYS A 3 -7.25 -29.85 -3.44
C LYS A 3 -8.44 -29.34 -2.60
N VAL A 4 -8.18 -28.42 -1.67
CA VAL A 4 -9.20 -27.82 -0.79
C VAL A 4 -10.17 -26.95 -1.61
N ALA A 5 -9.64 -26.13 -2.52
CA ALA A 5 -10.43 -25.27 -3.40
C ALA A 5 -11.31 -26.04 -4.40
N LYS A 6 -11.02 -27.32 -4.67
CA LYS A 6 -11.86 -28.18 -5.54
C LYS A 6 -13.05 -28.75 -4.76
N GLN A 7 -12.81 -29.29 -3.56
CA GLN A 7 -13.87 -29.82 -2.69
C GLN A 7 -14.89 -28.75 -2.27
N GLU A 8 -14.46 -27.50 -2.08
CA GLU A 8 -15.36 -26.40 -1.69
C GLU A 8 -16.27 -25.91 -2.83
N ARG A 9 -15.86 -26.05 -4.10
CA ARG A 9 -16.73 -25.75 -5.24
C ARG A 9 -17.82 -26.80 -5.42
N GLU A 10 -17.51 -28.06 -5.12
CA GLU A 10 -18.42 -29.20 -5.22
C GLU A 10 -19.48 -29.21 -4.11
N SER A 11 -19.23 -28.54 -2.97
CA SER A 11 -20.14 -28.53 -1.82
C SER A 11 -21.24 -27.46 -1.86
N GLY A 12 -21.29 -26.60 -2.88
CA GLY A 12 -22.36 -25.61 -3.10
C GLY A 12 -22.46 -24.49 -2.04
N LEU A 13 -21.65 -24.53 -0.99
CA LEU A 13 -21.58 -23.51 0.05
C LEU A 13 -20.77 -22.32 -0.48
N LYS A 14 -21.46 -21.37 -1.11
CA LYS A 14 -20.92 -20.02 -1.37
C LYS A 14 -20.72 -19.27 -0.05
N LYS A 15 -19.79 -19.70 0.80
CA LYS A 15 -19.18 -18.81 1.77
C LYS A 15 -18.37 -17.82 0.95
N ARG A 16 -18.84 -16.57 0.85
CA ARG A 16 -18.05 -15.46 0.33
C ARG A 16 -16.67 -15.56 0.96
N HIS A 17 -15.62 -15.73 0.15
CA HIS A 17 -14.22 -15.69 0.56
C HIS A 17 -13.83 -14.25 0.98
N ARG A 18 -14.57 -13.66 1.91
CA ARG A 18 -14.13 -12.48 2.68
C ARG A 18 -12.96 -12.98 3.54
N GLY A 19 -11.74 -12.79 3.05
CA GLY A 19 -10.54 -13.02 3.87
C GLY A 19 -9.38 -13.75 3.21
N LEU A 20 -9.51 -14.35 2.01
CA LEU A 20 -8.36 -15.04 1.39
C LEU A 20 -7.25 -14.07 0.94
N GLY A 21 -7.64 -12.94 0.31
CA GLY A 21 -6.67 -11.90 -0.04
C GLY A 21 -6.06 -11.24 1.18
N GLU A 22 -6.86 -11.01 2.22
CA GLU A 22 -6.42 -10.42 3.48
C GLU A 22 -5.46 -11.36 4.23
N ALA A 23 -5.73 -12.67 4.25
CA ALA A 23 -4.86 -13.68 4.82
C ALA A 23 -3.53 -13.78 4.07
N ALA A 24 -3.55 -13.70 2.74
CA ALA A 24 -2.32 -13.70 1.94
C ALA A 24 -1.46 -12.44 2.21
N ILE A 25 -2.09 -11.27 2.40
CA ILE A 25 -1.40 -10.03 2.76
C ILE A 25 -0.80 -10.15 4.18
N ALA A 26 -1.56 -10.66 5.14
CA ALA A 26 -1.08 -10.86 6.50
C ALA A 26 0.08 -11.88 6.56
N GLU A 27 -0.02 -12.98 5.81
CA GLU A 27 1.04 -13.99 5.68
C GLU A 27 2.30 -13.41 5.04
N PHE A 28 2.15 -12.57 4.00
CA PHE A 28 3.26 -11.87 3.39
C PHE A 28 4.00 -10.97 4.40
N PHE A 29 3.26 -10.15 5.16
CA PHE A 29 3.86 -9.26 6.15
C PHE A 29 4.46 -10.02 7.34
N ALA A 30 3.87 -11.16 7.75
CA ALA A 30 4.44 -11.99 8.80
C ALA A 30 5.82 -12.59 8.43
N GLN A 31 6.14 -12.69 7.13
CA GLN A 31 7.41 -13.22 6.62
C GLN A 31 8.31 -12.11 6.05
N ILE A 32 7.94 -10.84 6.18
CA ILE A 32 8.67 -9.75 5.50
C ILE A 32 10.04 -9.50 6.13
N ASP A 33 10.16 -9.72 7.44
CA ASP A 33 11.42 -9.58 8.19
C ASP A 33 12.46 -10.62 7.77
N ASP A 34 12.03 -11.79 7.25
CA ASP A 34 12.93 -12.80 6.70
C ASP A 34 13.46 -12.43 5.30
N LYS A 35 12.82 -11.45 4.65
CA LYS A 35 13.11 -11.06 3.26
C LYS A 35 13.81 -9.72 3.15
N ILE A 36 13.74 -8.89 4.18
CA ILE A 36 14.30 -7.54 4.17
C ILE A 36 15.10 -7.32 5.45
N ALA A 37 16.34 -6.86 5.31
CA ALA A 37 17.17 -6.52 6.46
C ALA A 37 16.52 -5.37 7.25
N GLN A 38 16.40 -5.50 8.57
CA GLN A 38 15.74 -4.51 9.45
C GLN A 38 16.29 -3.08 9.34
N THR A 39 17.49 -2.91 8.80
CA THR A 39 18.15 -1.61 8.62
C THR A 39 17.76 -0.91 7.31
N GLU A 40 17.22 -1.62 6.33
CA GLU A 40 16.88 -1.06 5.03
C GLU A 40 15.55 -0.30 5.09
N PRO A 41 15.45 0.89 4.47
CA PRO A 41 14.20 1.63 4.38
C PRO A 41 13.24 0.93 3.40
N ILE A 42 12.02 0.68 3.86
CA ILE A 42 10.99 0.02 3.06
C ILE A 42 9.93 1.05 2.67
N LEU A 43 9.55 1.12 1.40
CA LEU A 43 8.37 1.86 0.95
C LEU A 43 7.23 0.89 0.67
N ILE A 44 6.08 1.13 1.28
CA ILE A 44 4.89 0.31 1.09
C ILE A 44 3.84 1.15 0.38
N LEU A 45 3.60 0.79 -0.89
CA LEU A 45 2.56 1.38 -1.72
C LEU A 45 1.28 0.54 -1.65
N PHE A 46 0.15 1.16 -1.30
CA PHE A 46 -1.11 0.44 -1.17
C PHE A 46 -2.33 1.24 -1.63
N GLU A 47 -3.43 0.54 -1.86
CA GLU A 47 -4.77 1.10 -2.06
C GLU A 47 -5.45 1.26 -0.69
N ASP A 48 -5.91 2.48 -0.38
CA ASP A 48 -6.15 2.99 0.98
C ASP A 48 -7.39 2.41 1.71
N SER A 49 -8.02 1.36 1.18
CA SER A 49 -9.14 0.72 1.87
C SER A 49 -8.75 0.05 3.20
N ASP A 50 -7.45 -0.19 3.50
CA ASP A 50 -7.04 -1.08 4.60
C ASP A 50 -5.80 -0.70 5.45
N VAL A 51 -5.45 0.57 5.52
CA VAL A 51 -4.33 1.12 6.33
C VAL A 51 -4.24 0.56 7.75
N ARG A 52 -5.37 0.45 8.45
CA ARG A 52 -5.39 0.01 9.86
C ARG A 52 -4.88 -1.42 10.03
N ARG A 53 -5.09 -2.27 9.02
CA ARG A 53 -4.56 -3.63 8.99
C ARG A 53 -3.08 -3.63 8.66
N ILE A 54 -2.67 -2.83 7.68
CA ILE A 54 -1.27 -2.63 7.30
C ILE A 54 -0.43 -2.19 8.52
N ASN A 55 -0.90 -1.18 9.26
CA ASN A 55 -0.25 -0.69 10.50
C ASN A 55 -0.10 -1.76 11.60
N ALA A 56 -0.98 -2.76 11.64
CA ALA A 56 -0.90 -3.82 12.66
C ALA A 56 0.20 -4.85 12.35
N PHE A 57 0.59 -5.00 11.08
CA PHE A 57 1.55 -6.03 10.65
C PHE A 57 2.96 -5.49 10.38
N ILE A 58 3.13 -4.17 10.21
CA ILE A 58 4.43 -3.61 9.83
C ILE A 58 5.13 -3.02 11.06
N GLN A 59 6.12 -3.75 11.55
CA GLN A 59 7.07 -3.28 12.55
C GLN A 59 8.40 -2.95 11.85
N GLY A 60 9.00 -1.78 12.11
CA GLY A 60 10.34 -1.44 11.56
C GLY A 60 10.42 -0.17 10.70
N ASN A 61 11.52 -0.04 9.95
CA ASN A 61 11.89 1.13 9.12
C ASN A 61 11.08 1.20 7.82
N ALA A 62 9.76 1.35 7.94
CA ALA A 62 8.86 1.41 6.81
C ALA A 62 8.16 2.77 6.68
N HIS A 63 8.01 3.22 5.44
CA HIS A 63 7.23 4.38 5.05
C HIS A 63 5.97 3.92 4.30
N LEU A 64 4.82 4.47 4.67
CA LEU A 64 3.50 4.11 4.16
C LEU A 64 3.04 5.18 3.18
N LEU A 65 2.79 4.77 1.94
CA LEU A 65 2.34 5.66 0.87
C LEU A 65 1.06 5.11 0.22
N SER A 66 -0.01 5.89 0.30
CA SER A 66 -1.24 5.59 -0.45
C SER A 66 -1.06 5.85 -1.94
N THR A 67 -1.83 5.15 -2.79
CA THR A 67 -1.85 5.42 -4.24
C THR A 67 -2.17 6.88 -4.55
N ARG A 68 -3.11 7.49 -3.81
CA ARG A 68 -3.44 8.92 -3.99
C ARG A 68 -2.28 9.83 -3.57
N GLY A 69 -1.63 9.54 -2.45
CA GLY A 69 -0.44 10.27 -1.99
C GLY A 69 0.72 10.18 -2.96
N LEU A 70 0.96 9.01 -3.57
CA LEU A 70 1.96 8.86 -4.63
C LEU A 70 1.67 9.80 -5.80
N LEU A 71 0.42 9.83 -6.30
CA LEU A 71 0.06 10.69 -7.43
C LEU A 71 0.28 12.17 -7.10
N VAL A 72 -0.15 12.61 -5.91
CA VAL A 72 0.07 13.98 -5.43
C VAL A 72 1.56 14.31 -5.39
N GLY A 73 2.40 13.44 -4.80
CA GLY A 73 3.85 13.65 -4.75
C GLY A 73 4.50 13.68 -6.13
N MET A 74 4.00 12.89 -7.10
CA MET A 74 4.48 12.93 -8.49
C MET A 74 4.14 14.26 -9.18
N GLU A 75 2.96 14.83 -8.93
CA GLU A 75 2.58 16.15 -9.43
C GLU A 75 3.45 17.25 -8.82
N GLU A 76 3.68 17.22 -7.51
CA GLU A 76 4.56 18.15 -6.80
C GLU A 76 6.02 18.08 -7.31
N CYS A 77 6.46 16.89 -7.72
CA CYS A 77 7.77 16.69 -8.34
C CYS A 77 7.80 17.03 -9.84
N HIS A 78 6.70 17.52 -10.42
CA HIS A 78 6.56 17.81 -11.86
C HIS A 78 6.79 16.58 -12.78
N LEU A 79 6.52 15.37 -12.27
CA LEU A 79 6.60 14.13 -13.05
C LEU A 79 5.32 13.85 -13.84
N ILE A 80 4.19 14.38 -13.36
CA ILE A 80 2.89 14.34 -14.03
C ILE A 80 2.27 15.74 -14.01
N GLU A 81 1.37 16.00 -14.94
CA GLU A 81 0.68 17.31 -15.04
C GLU A 81 -0.39 17.49 -13.97
N SER A 82 -1.16 16.43 -13.66
CA SER A 82 -2.23 16.48 -12.66
C SER A 82 -2.52 15.11 -12.06
N ALA A 83 -2.39 15.00 -10.73
CA ALA A 83 -2.83 13.84 -9.97
C ALA A 83 -4.34 13.64 -10.07
N GLU A 84 -5.11 14.74 -10.04
CA GLU A 84 -6.57 14.71 -10.08
C GLU A 84 -7.09 14.15 -11.41
N THR A 85 -6.51 14.54 -12.54
CA THR A 85 -6.90 13.99 -13.85
C THR A 85 -6.72 12.47 -13.90
N ILE A 86 -5.60 11.96 -13.38
CA ILE A 86 -5.34 10.52 -13.31
C ILE A 86 -6.33 9.85 -12.34
N TRP A 87 -6.61 10.47 -11.19
CA TRP A 87 -7.57 9.96 -10.21
C TRP A 87 -8.97 9.80 -10.81
N GLN A 88 -9.45 10.80 -11.54
CA GLN A 88 -10.73 10.73 -12.24
C GLN A 88 -10.75 9.67 -13.34
N SER A 89 -9.63 9.46 -14.03
CA SER A 89 -9.51 8.36 -15.00
C SER A 89 -9.63 6.99 -14.33
N ILE A 90 -9.06 6.81 -13.13
CA ILE A 90 -9.17 5.57 -12.35
C ILE A 90 -10.63 5.30 -11.96
N ILE A 91 -11.34 6.33 -11.48
CA ILE A 91 -12.77 6.23 -11.12
C ILE A 91 -13.62 5.94 -12.37
N SER A 92 -13.35 6.63 -13.47
CA SER A 92 -14.07 6.45 -14.75
C SER A 92 -13.88 5.06 -15.34
N ALA A 93 -12.75 4.40 -15.05
CA ALA A 93 -12.49 3.00 -15.39
C ALA A 93 -13.27 1.99 -14.51
N GLY A 94 -14.10 2.46 -13.58
CA GLY A 94 -14.97 1.64 -12.75
C GLY A 94 -14.34 1.18 -11.43
N ARG A 95 -13.19 1.74 -11.03
CA ARG A 95 -12.62 1.49 -9.70
C ARG A 95 -13.28 2.40 -8.66
N ILE A 96 -13.27 1.96 -7.41
CA ILE A 96 -13.77 2.73 -6.27
C ILE A 96 -12.61 2.85 -5.27
N PRO A 97 -11.54 3.61 -5.60
CA PRO A 97 -10.42 3.77 -4.71
C PRO A 97 -10.80 4.64 -3.50
N SER A 98 -10.04 4.52 -2.42
CA SER A 98 -10.24 5.39 -1.24
C SER A 98 -9.57 6.74 -1.47
N ASP A 99 -10.25 7.81 -1.07
CA ASP A 99 -9.80 9.19 -1.25
C ASP A 99 -8.77 9.66 -0.22
N LYS A 100 -8.37 8.84 0.78
CA LYS A 100 -7.41 9.33 1.76
C LYS A 100 -6.01 9.39 1.16
N ILE A 101 -5.29 10.40 1.65
CA ILE A 101 -3.90 10.64 1.32
C ILE A 101 -3.10 10.23 2.55
N ILE A 102 -2.17 9.31 2.33
CA ILE A 102 -1.24 8.80 3.34
C ILE A 102 0.16 8.91 2.78
N ASP A 103 0.99 9.59 3.55
CA ASP A 103 2.43 9.78 3.41
C ASP A 103 2.96 9.94 4.84
N GLN A 104 3.38 8.84 5.44
CA GLN A 104 3.85 8.83 6.82
C GLN A 104 4.72 7.60 7.11
N PRO A 105 5.62 7.68 8.10
CA PRO A 105 6.25 6.49 8.64
C PRO A 105 5.22 5.53 9.25
N SER A 106 5.52 4.24 9.21
CA SER A 106 4.78 3.22 9.95
C SER A 106 4.84 3.54 11.45
N PRO A 107 3.74 3.35 12.21
CA PRO A 107 3.76 3.52 13.66
C PRO A 107 4.62 2.43 14.32
N SER A 108 5.93 2.66 14.44
CA SER A 108 6.80 1.88 15.31
C SER A 108 7.81 2.79 16.02
N GLY A 109 8.15 2.46 17.27
CA GLY A 109 8.95 3.28 18.20
C GLY A 109 10.41 3.52 17.82
N TYR A 110 10.82 3.19 16.60
CA TYR A 110 12.11 3.56 16.04
C TYR A 110 12.00 4.88 15.28
N LYS A 111 13.06 5.70 15.31
CA LYS A 111 13.14 7.00 14.61
C LYS A 111 12.55 6.84 13.20
N GLY A 112 11.38 7.45 12.98
CA GLY A 112 10.59 7.23 11.77
C GLY A 112 11.37 7.50 10.49
N SER A 113 10.99 6.84 9.41
CA SER A 113 11.43 7.18 8.06
C SER A 113 10.81 8.52 7.65
N PHE A 114 11.63 9.57 7.55
CA PHE A 114 11.19 10.87 7.04
C PHE A 114 11.64 11.01 5.60
N TRP A 115 10.70 11.22 4.69
CA TRP A 115 11.04 11.70 3.36
C TRP A 115 11.47 13.16 3.46
N LYS A 116 12.67 13.48 2.98
CA LYS A 116 13.08 14.84 2.70
C LYS A 116 13.11 14.99 1.19
N PRO A 117 12.30 15.88 0.59
CA PRO A 117 12.42 16.16 -0.83
C PRO A 117 13.88 16.52 -1.15
N PRO A 118 14.42 16.09 -2.31
CA PRO A 118 15.64 16.68 -2.82
C PRO A 118 15.44 18.19 -2.87
N ILE A 119 16.37 18.96 -2.28
CA ILE A 119 16.36 20.42 -2.43
C ILE A 119 16.52 20.66 -3.93
N THR A 120 15.45 21.09 -4.60
CA THR A 120 15.51 21.53 -5.99
C THR A 120 16.42 22.74 -6.03
N SER A 121 17.70 22.53 -6.33
CA SER A 121 18.56 23.61 -6.77
C SER A 121 17.89 24.17 -8.02
N LYS A 122 17.26 25.34 -7.90
CA LYS A 122 16.68 26.08 -9.01
C LYS A 122 17.71 26.05 -10.14
N LEU A 123 17.40 25.31 -11.21
CA LEU A 123 18.10 25.44 -12.48
C LEU A 123 17.86 26.89 -12.92
N ARG A 124 18.92 27.68 -12.86
CA ARG A 124 18.97 29.05 -13.40
C ARG A 124 19.03 28.99 -14.91
#